data_AF-A0A2S6N5Y7-F1
#
_entry.id   AF-A0A2S6N5Y7-F1
#
_cell.length_a   1.000
_cell.length_b   1.000
_cell.length_c   1.000
_cell.angle_alpha   90.00
_cell.angle_beta   90.00
_cell.angle_gamma   90.00
#
_symmetry.space_group_name_H-M   'P 1'
#
loop_
_entity.id
_entity.type
_entity.pdbx_description
1 polymer ?
#
loop_
_entity_poly.entity_id
_entity_poly.type
_entity_poly.pdbx_seq_one_letter_code
_entity_poly.pdbx_strand_id
1 'polypeptide(L)' 'MSRDLAREKERIVAACRAMNARGVNQGAAGNISMRLGADMLITPSGVDYDELAPDMILR' A
#
# COMPACT_ATOMS: atom_id res chain seq x y z
N MET A 1 -3.47 -4.73 18.45
CA MET A 1 -2.28 -4.03 17.92
C MET A 1 -1.59 -4.78 16.79
N SER A 2 -1.02 -5.99 16.97
CA SER A 2 -0.31 -6.67 15.86
C SER A 2 -1.20 -7.18 14.72
N ARG A 3 -2.36 -7.78 15.03
CA ARG A 3 -3.35 -8.22 14.00
C ARG A 3 -3.96 -7.05 13.21
N ASP A 4 -4.06 -5.88 13.85
CA ASP A 4 -4.55 -4.63 13.25
C ASP A 4 -3.45 -3.86 12.50
N LEU A 5 -2.27 -4.44 12.31
CA LEU A 5 -1.26 -3.86 11.43
C LEU A 5 -1.16 -4.67 10.14
N ALA A 6 -1.20 -5.99 10.23
CA ALA A 6 -1.20 -6.89 9.08
C ALA A 6 -2.40 -6.62 8.15
N ARG A 7 -3.59 -6.52 8.72
CA ARG A 7 -4.83 -6.24 7.97
C ARG A 7 -4.81 -4.85 7.31
N GLU A 8 -4.17 -3.89 7.96
CA GLU A 8 -4.04 -2.50 7.52
C GLU A 8 -3.08 -2.41 6.32
N LYS A 9 -2.00 -3.19 6.34
CA LYS A 9 -1.09 -3.37 5.20
C LYS A 9 -1.78 -4.07 4.03
N GLU A 10 -2.58 -5.11 4.28
CA GLU A 10 -3.39 -5.77 3.25
C GLU A 10 -4.37 -4.81 2.57
N ARG A 11 -5.01 -3.92 3.34
CA ARG A 11 -5.91 -2.89 2.78
C ARG A 11 -5.18 -1.92 1.85
N ILE A 12 -3.95 -1.53 2.18
CA ILE A 12 -3.13 -0.67 1.32
C ILE A 12 -2.83 -1.38 -0.01
N VAL A 13 -2.40 -2.65 0.04
CA VAL A 13 -2.15 -3.44 -1.17
C VAL A 13 -3.40 -3.58 -2.04
N ALA A 14 -4.56 -3.84 -1.42
CA ALA A 14 -5.82 -3.91 -2.14
C ALA A 14 -6.21 -2.57 -2.80
N ALA A 15 -5.97 -1.45 -2.13
CA ALA A 15 -6.21 -0.12 -2.68
C ALA A 15 -5.28 0.18 -3.86
N CYS A 16 -3.99 -0.15 -3.76
CA CYS A 16 -3.02 -0.03 -4.84
C CYS A 16 -3.50 -0.75 -6.11
N ARG A 17 -3.82 -2.04 -5.99
CA ARG A 17 -4.32 -2.84 -7.12
C ARG A 17 -5.62 -2.29 -7.70
N ALA A 18 -6.53 -1.81 -6.85
CA ALA A 18 -7.78 -1.19 -7.32
C ALA A 18 -7.53 0.12 -8.10
N MET A 19 -6.52 0.91 -7.75
CA MET A 19 -6.15 2.12 -8.49
C MET A 19 -5.52 1.76 -9.85
N ASN A 20 -4.64 0.76 -9.89
CA ASN A 20 -4.07 0.25 -11.16
C ASN A 20 -5.16 -0.28 -12.09
N ALA A 21 -6.08 -1.10 -11.57
CA ALA A 21 -7.20 -1.64 -12.35
C ALA A 21 -8.14 -0.54 -12.92
N ARG A 22 -8.17 0.64 -12.30
CA ARG A 22 -8.93 1.80 -12.75
C ARG A 22 -8.13 2.74 -13.66
N GLY A 23 -6.86 2.44 -13.93
CA GLY A 23 -5.97 3.28 -14.74
C GLY A 23 -5.57 4.60 -14.08
N VAL A 24 -5.77 4.74 -12.77
CA VAL A 24 -5.38 5.95 -12.01
C VAL A 24 -3.84 6.01 -11.89
N ASN A 25 -3.24 4.85 -11.59
CA ASN A 25 -1.80 4.65 -11.64
C ASN A 25 -1.48 3.62 -12.74
N GLN A 26 -0.31 3.73 -13.35
CA GLN A 26 0.17 2.81 -14.38
C GLN A 26 1.61 2.39 -14.08
N GLY A 27 1.86 1.08 -14.00
CA GLY A 27 3.14 0.52 -13.63
C GLY A 27 3.57 0.90 -12.21
N ALA A 28 4.84 1.24 -12.03
CA ALA A 28 5.43 1.59 -10.74
C ALA A 28 5.20 3.07 -10.30
N ALA A 29 4.27 3.78 -10.94
CA ALA A 29 3.99 5.18 -10.64
C ALA A 29 2.99 5.36 -9.48
N GLY A 30 3.34 6.22 -8.53
CA GLY A 30 2.47 6.65 -7.43
C GLY A 30 2.64 5.85 -6.14
N ASN A 31 2.23 6.44 -5.01
CA ASN A 31 2.33 5.84 -3.68
C ASN A 31 0.99 5.99 -2.93
N ILE A 32 0.69 5.05 -2.02
CA ILE A 32 -0.42 5.16 -1.06
C ILE A 32 0.17 5.27 0.34
N SER A 33 -0.42 6.12 1.18
CA SER A 33 -0.19 6.12 2.62
C SER A 33 -1.50 6.07 3.43
N MET A 34 -1.44 5.52 4.63
CA MET A 34 -2.55 5.46 5.58
C MET A 34 -2.11 6.00 6.93
N ARG A 35 -2.90 6.90 7.52
CA ARG A 35 -2.59 7.46 8.85
C ARG A 35 -2.80 6.42 9.95
N LEU A 36 -1.83 6.30 10.86
CA LEU A 36 -1.89 5.49 12.08
C LEU A 36 -1.58 6.35 13.30
N GLY A 37 -2.52 7.22 13.69
CA GLY A 37 -2.29 8.17 14.78
C GLY A 37 -1.16 9.14 14.44
N ALA A 38 -0.06 9.05 15.19
CA ALA A 38 1.17 9.83 14.97
C ALA A 38 2.08 9.24 13.87
N ASP A 39 1.90 7.96 13.54
CA ASP A 39 2.64 7.27 12.49
C ASP A 39 1.84 7.25 11.17
N MET A 40 2.42 6.72 10.11
CA MET A 40 1.69 6.36 8.89
C MET A 40 2.15 5.00 8.39
N LEU A 41 1.38 4.34 7.54
CA LEU A 41 1.87 3.29 6.67
C LEU A 41 2.09 3.87 5.28
N ILE A 42 3.11 3.41 4.56
CA ILE A 42 3.41 3.89 3.22
C ILE A 42 3.96 2.77 2.33
N THR A 43 3.60 2.81 1.05
CA THR A 43 4.16 1.92 0.02
C THR A 43 5.61 2.28 -0.30
N PRO A 44 6.48 1.30 -0.60
CA PRO A 44 7.79 1.59 -1.17
C PRO A 44 7.65 2.24 -2.55
N SER A 45 8.62 3.07 -2.92
CA SER A 45 8.66 3.67 -4.26
C SER A 45 9.22 2.68 -5.29
N GLY A 46 8.75 2.76 -6.53
CA GLY A 46 9.33 2.03 -7.66
C GLY A 46 8.99 0.53 -7.72
N VAL A 47 7.95 0.09 -6.99
CA VAL A 47 7.46 -1.29 -7.01
C VAL A 47 6.14 -1.32 -7.77
N ASP A 48 5.97 -2.27 -8.70
CA ASP A 48 4.69 -2.49 -9.35
C ASP A 48 3.64 -2.95 -8.32
N TYR A 49 2.44 -2.38 -8.37
CA TYR A 49 1.37 -2.73 -7.43
C TYR A 49 0.89 -4.18 -7.55
N ASP A 50 1.13 -4.84 -8.68
CA ASP A 50 0.83 -6.26 -8.83
C ASP A 50 1.83 -7.13 -8.05
N GLU A 51 3.07 -6.66 -7.89
CA GLU A 51 4.14 -7.32 -7.11
C GLU A 51 4.15 -6.89 -5.63
N LEU A 52 3.42 -5.84 -5.29
CA LEU A 52 3.37 -5.30 -3.93
C LEU A 52 2.75 -6.31 -2.95
N ALA A 53 3.47 -6.57 -1.85
CA ALA A 53 3.06 -7.44 -0.76
C ALA A 53 2.95 -6.69 0.59
N PRO A 54 2.12 -7.16 1.54
CA PRO A 54 1.87 -6.44 2.80
C PRO A 54 3.12 -6.21 3.66
N ASP A 55 4.06 -7.14 3.64
CA ASP A 55 5.34 -7.06 4.35
C ASP A 55 6.24 -5.92 3.85
N MET A 56 6.09 -5.51 2.59
CA MET A 56 6.81 -4.38 1.99
C MET A 56 6.31 -3.00 2.46
N ILE A 57 5.13 -2.93 3.08
CA ILE A 57 4.57 -1.68 3.59
C ILE A 57 5.31 -1.25 4.87
N LEU A 58 5.86 -0.05 4.85
CA LEU A 58 6.64 0.51 5.96
C LEU A 58 5.77 1.38 6.85
N ARG A 59 6.17 1.50 8.13
CA ARG A 59 5.61 2.45 9.08
C ARG A 59 6.56 3.62 9.26
#